data_AF-A0A7S0NSZ3-F1
#
_entry.id   AF-A0A7S0NSZ3-F1
#
_cell.length_a   1.000
_cell.length_b   1.000
_cell.length_c   1.000
_cell.angle_alpha   90.00
_cell.angle_beta   90.00
_cell.angle_gamma   90.00
#
_symmetry.space_group_name_H-M   'P 1'
#
loop_
_entity.id
_entity.type
_entity.pdbx_description
1 polymer ?
#
loop_
_entity_poly.entity_id
_entity_poly.type
_entity_poly.pdbx_seq_one_letter_code
_entity_poly.pdbx_strand_id
1 'polypeptide(L)'
;PNPSSAEIDALDHGKGTMEAIYWGNSHGWSKGAGAGPWVMADIENGLWAGHDPVEASNTPINATFVTAMLKGGTDGFALKGGDAQRGGSLKKLYEGVRPPQYQPMKKQGAIILGIGGDSSDWAIGTFYEGVMTTGYASDATDSAVHANIVAAGYGA
;
A
#
# COMPACT_ATOMS: atom_id res chain seq x y z
N PRO A 1 6.55 7.18 -1.99
CA PRO A 1 6.32 6.80 -3.41
C PRO A 1 6.26 5.28 -3.52
N ASN A 2 5.33 4.76 -4.31
CA ASN A 2 4.82 3.39 -4.19
C ASN A 2 4.87 2.67 -5.55
N PRO A 3 5.52 1.50 -5.69
CA PRO A 3 5.54 0.73 -6.93
C PRO A 3 4.19 0.02 -7.10
N SER A 4 3.43 0.34 -8.15
CA SER A 4 2.03 -0.06 -8.18
C SER A 4 1.33 -0.01 -9.53
N SER A 5 0.25 -0.79 -9.68
CA SER A 5 -0.57 -0.85 -10.90
C SER A 5 -1.51 0.36 -11.01
N ALA A 6 -1.52 1.05 -12.15
CA ALA A 6 -2.45 2.15 -12.47
C ALA A 6 -3.04 2.03 -13.89
N GLU A 7 -3.84 3.03 -14.28
CA GLU A 7 -4.39 3.20 -15.63
C GLU A 7 -3.31 3.47 -16.66
N ILE A 8 -3.48 2.90 -17.86
CA ILE A 8 -2.47 2.93 -18.93
C ILE A 8 -2.36 4.26 -19.67
N ASP A 9 -3.31 5.17 -19.47
CA ASP A 9 -3.40 6.45 -20.17
C ASP A 9 -3.52 7.67 -19.21
N ALA A 10 -3.32 7.45 -17.91
CA ALA A 10 -3.38 8.47 -16.86
C ALA A 10 -4.74 9.19 -16.75
N LEU A 11 -5.84 8.50 -17.10
CA LEU A 11 -7.21 8.96 -16.91
C LEU A 11 -7.92 8.09 -15.86
N ASP A 12 -8.76 8.71 -15.02
CA ASP A 12 -9.61 7.98 -14.06
C ASP A 12 -10.64 7.12 -14.82
N HIS A 13 -10.47 5.80 -14.76
CA HIS A 13 -11.36 4.81 -15.35
C HIS A 13 -12.37 4.21 -14.36
N GLY A 14 -12.44 4.78 -13.16
CA GLY A 14 -13.36 4.43 -12.10
C GLY A 14 -12.86 3.29 -11.20
N LYS A 15 -13.39 3.26 -9.97
CA LYS A 15 -13.11 2.27 -8.90
C LYS A 15 -12.61 0.90 -9.36
N GLY A 16 -11.45 0.50 -8.81
CA GLY A 16 -10.88 -0.83 -8.94
C GLY A 16 -9.92 -1.03 -10.12
N THR A 17 -9.55 0.04 -10.81
CA THR A 17 -8.60 0.05 -11.95
C THR A 17 -7.14 0.25 -11.52
N MET A 18 -6.93 0.76 -10.31
CA MET A 18 -5.60 0.85 -9.67
C MET A 18 -5.43 -0.20 -8.57
N GLU A 19 -4.19 -0.55 -8.27
CA GLU A 19 -3.82 -1.17 -7.01
C GLU A 19 -2.42 -0.71 -6.61
N ALA A 20 -2.40 0.28 -5.72
CA ALA A 20 -1.20 0.98 -5.32
C ALA A 20 -1.04 1.12 -3.82
N ILE A 21 0.20 1.01 -3.34
CA ILE A 21 0.49 1.40 -1.97
C ILE A 21 0.25 2.91 -1.89
N TYR A 22 -0.24 3.38 -0.75
CA TYR A 22 -0.25 4.77 -0.32
C TYR A 22 0.46 4.85 1.03
N TRP A 23 1.29 5.88 1.22
CA TRP A 23 1.94 6.17 2.49
C TRP A 23 1.75 7.65 2.84
N GLY A 24 1.01 7.93 3.90
CA GLY A 24 0.69 9.31 4.29
C GLY A 24 -0.47 9.37 5.28
N ASN A 25 -1.00 10.56 5.52
CA ASN A 25 -2.05 10.83 6.51
C ASN A 25 -3.36 11.37 5.90
N SER A 26 -3.56 11.17 4.59
CA SER A 26 -4.86 11.48 3.96
C SER A 26 -5.98 10.69 4.64
N HIS A 27 -7.11 11.36 4.82
CA HIS A 27 -8.30 10.84 5.48
C HIS A 27 -9.58 11.24 4.74
N GLY A 28 -9.46 11.54 3.44
CA GLY A 28 -10.58 11.94 2.58
C GLY A 28 -11.52 10.77 2.20
N TRP A 29 -11.04 9.53 2.29
CA TRP A 29 -11.80 8.33 1.91
C TRP A 29 -11.93 7.34 3.08
N SER A 30 -10.85 6.64 3.38
CA SER A 30 -10.71 5.82 4.59
C SER A 30 -9.42 6.22 5.31
N LYS A 31 -9.29 5.78 6.57
CA LYS A 31 -8.12 6.01 7.41
C LYS A 31 -7.90 4.87 8.38
N GLY A 32 -6.67 4.79 8.88
CA GLY A 32 -6.35 3.94 10.02
C GLY A 32 -6.68 4.61 11.37
N ALA A 33 -6.27 3.96 12.44
CA ALA A 33 -6.33 4.53 13.79
C ALA A 33 -5.29 5.65 13.98
N GLY A 34 -5.56 6.59 14.89
CA GLY A 34 -4.64 7.68 15.24
C GLY A 34 -4.57 8.78 14.17
N ALA A 35 -3.40 9.40 14.00
CA ALA A 35 -3.17 10.55 13.11
C ALA A 35 -2.32 10.22 11.86
N GLY A 36 -1.96 8.94 11.67
CA GLY A 36 -1.07 8.51 10.59
C GLY A 36 0.41 8.82 10.86
N PRO A 37 1.28 8.67 9.85
CA PRO A 37 0.97 8.15 8.51
C PRO A 37 0.60 6.65 8.53
N TRP A 38 -0.18 6.24 7.54
CA TRP A 38 -0.66 4.87 7.36
C TRP A 38 -0.16 4.28 6.04
N VAL A 39 0.01 2.95 6.01
CA VAL A 39 0.06 2.21 4.75
C VAL A 39 -1.39 1.96 4.32
N MET A 40 -1.79 2.44 3.15
CA MET A 40 -3.13 2.22 2.59
C MET A 40 -3.04 1.67 1.17
N ALA A 41 -4.17 1.19 0.65
CA ALA A 41 -4.32 0.84 -0.75
C ALA A 41 -5.04 1.98 -1.49
N ASP A 42 -4.40 2.55 -2.50
CA ASP A 42 -5.07 3.32 -3.53
C ASP A 42 -5.61 2.35 -4.59
N ILE A 43 -6.92 2.31 -4.73
CA ILE A 43 -7.63 1.39 -5.63
C ILE A 43 -8.54 2.15 -6.61
N GLU A 44 -8.14 3.38 -6.97
CA GLU A 44 -8.84 4.37 -7.80
C GLU A 44 -10.10 4.91 -7.12
N ASN A 45 -10.28 6.23 -7.08
CA ASN A 45 -11.39 6.89 -6.39
C ASN A 45 -11.49 6.55 -4.88
N GLY A 46 -10.40 6.09 -4.28
CA GLY A 46 -10.30 5.91 -2.84
C GLY A 46 -9.00 5.35 -2.31
N LEU A 47 -8.54 5.98 -1.22
CA LEU A 47 -7.48 5.47 -0.35
C LEU A 47 -8.10 4.67 0.80
N TRP A 48 -7.71 3.40 0.92
CA TRP A 48 -8.32 2.44 1.83
C TRP A 48 -7.32 1.84 2.81
N ALA A 49 -7.54 2.10 4.10
CA ALA A 49 -6.78 1.48 5.18
C ALA A 49 -7.23 0.04 5.47
N GLY A 50 -8.41 -0.35 5.00
CA GLY A 50 -9.05 -1.65 5.17
C GLY A 50 -10.41 -1.67 4.47
N HIS A 51 -11.33 -2.53 4.91
CA HIS A 51 -12.70 -2.57 4.36
C HIS A 51 -13.51 -1.33 4.73
N ASP A 52 -13.37 -0.89 5.98
CA ASP A 52 -14.21 0.15 6.56
C ASP A 52 -13.64 1.57 6.35
N PRO A 53 -14.49 2.61 6.47
CA PRO A 53 -14.03 3.99 6.47
C PRO A 53 -12.99 4.29 7.57
N VAL A 54 -13.04 3.56 8.68
CA VAL A 54 -12.00 3.59 9.72
C VAL A 54 -11.57 2.16 10.02
N GLU A 55 -10.38 1.80 9.58
CA GLU A 55 -9.81 0.48 9.86
C GLU A 55 -8.93 0.54 11.11
N ALA A 56 -9.46 0.08 12.25
CA ALA A 56 -8.78 0.19 13.55
C ALA A 56 -7.48 -0.62 13.62
N SER A 57 -7.40 -1.72 12.85
CA SER A 57 -6.21 -2.57 12.79
C SER A 57 -5.02 -1.89 12.07
N ASN A 58 -5.32 -0.94 11.19
CA ASN A 58 -4.31 -0.17 10.47
C ASN A 58 -3.78 0.96 11.36
N THR A 59 -2.63 0.73 11.97
CA THR A 59 -2.01 1.66 12.94
C THR A 59 -0.78 2.34 12.33
N PRO A 60 -0.41 3.56 12.80
CA PRO A 60 0.75 4.26 12.28
C PRO A 60 2.06 3.48 12.47
N ILE A 61 2.97 3.63 11.50
CA ILE A 61 4.34 3.12 11.60
C ILE A 61 5.28 4.31 11.80
N ASN A 62 5.84 4.41 13.00
CA ASN A 62 6.76 5.49 13.37
C ASN A 62 8.21 5.04 13.15
N ALA A 63 8.70 5.16 11.92
CA ALA A 63 10.10 4.86 11.56
C ALA A 63 10.59 5.80 10.45
N THR A 64 11.91 6.00 10.36
CA THR A 64 12.52 6.83 9.31
C THR A 64 12.50 6.12 7.95
N PHE A 65 12.75 4.81 7.95
CA PHE A 65 12.59 3.96 6.77
C PHE A 65 11.50 2.93 7.06
N VAL A 66 10.53 2.83 6.15
CA VAL A 66 9.36 1.97 6.32
C VAL A 66 9.32 0.98 5.16
N THR A 67 9.17 -0.30 5.50
CA THR A 67 8.69 -1.30 4.54
C THR A 67 7.17 -1.23 4.52
N ALA A 68 6.59 -1.03 3.34
CA ALA A 68 5.15 -1.06 3.12
C ALA A 68 4.83 -2.12 2.06
N MET A 69 3.77 -2.90 2.27
CA MET A 69 3.36 -3.95 1.34
C MET A 69 1.84 -3.91 1.12
N LEU A 70 1.45 -4.08 -0.13
CA LEU A 70 0.08 -4.30 -0.58
C LEU A 70 0.04 -5.58 -1.41
N LYS A 71 -0.91 -6.46 -1.11
CA LYS A 71 -1.17 -7.68 -1.88
C LYS A 71 -2.64 -7.75 -2.25
N GLY A 72 -2.95 -7.73 -3.54
CA GLY A 72 -4.31 -7.97 -4.03
C GLY A 72 -4.57 -9.44 -4.34
N GLY A 73 -5.58 -10.03 -3.71
CA GLY A 73 -6.12 -11.34 -4.06
C GLY A 73 -7.41 -11.22 -4.88
N THR A 74 -8.02 -12.36 -5.21
CA THR A 74 -9.29 -12.40 -5.93
C THR A 74 -10.37 -11.67 -5.15
N ASP A 75 -10.62 -12.00 -3.88
CA ASP A 75 -11.75 -11.42 -3.11
C ASP A 75 -11.32 -10.43 -2.02
N GLY A 76 -10.09 -9.95 -2.05
CA GLY A 76 -9.55 -9.16 -0.96
C GLY A 76 -8.19 -8.56 -1.23
N PHE A 77 -7.66 -7.92 -0.20
CA PHE A 77 -6.31 -7.40 -0.18
C PHE A 77 -5.72 -7.48 1.22
N ALA A 78 -4.40 -7.39 1.31
CA ALA A 78 -3.69 -7.26 2.57
C ALA A 78 -2.74 -6.07 2.54
N LEU A 79 -2.61 -5.43 3.70
CA LEU A 79 -1.67 -4.37 3.98
C LEU A 79 -0.73 -4.82 5.10
N LYS A 80 0.57 -4.63 4.88
CA LYS A 80 1.57 -4.82 5.93
C LYS A 80 2.55 -3.67 5.96
N GLY A 81 3.16 -3.45 7.11
CA GLY A 81 4.35 -2.62 7.17
C GLY A 81 5.16 -2.77 8.44
N GLY A 82 6.39 -2.26 8.39
CA GLY A 82 7.35 -2.36 9.48
C GLY A 82 8.49 -1.36 9.35
N ASP A 83 9.27 -1.23 10.42
CA ASP A 83 10.50 -0.44 10.45
C ASP A 83 11.58 -1.16 9.63
N ALA A 84 12.05 -0.54 8.55
CA ALA A 84 13.03 -1.14 7.65
C ALA A 84 14.47 -1.14 8.20
N GLN A 85 14.71 -0.56 9.37
CA GLN A 85 16.04 -0.50 10.01
C GLN A 85 16.19 -1.49 11.17
N ARG A 86 15.07 -2.05 11.68
CA ARG A 86 15.07 -2.91 12.87
C ARG A 86 14.58 -4.30 12.50
N GLY A 87 15.24 -5.34 13.01
CA GLY A 87 14.91 -6.76 12.76
C GLY A 87 13.59 -7.26 13.36
N GLY A 88 12.57 -6.41 13.44
CA GLY A 88 11.22 -6.77 13.86
C GLY A 88 10.41 -7.41 12.72
N SER A 89 9.23 -7.94 13.05
CA SER A 89 8.30 -8.48 12.06
C SER A 89 7.44 -7.38 11.43
N LEU A 90 7.04 -7.59 10.19
CA LEU A 90 5.97 -6.81 9.56
C LEU A 90 4.68 -6.92 10.37
N LYS A 91 4.04 -5.78 10.64
CA LYS A 91 2.68 -5.73 11.18
C LYS A 91 1.69 -6.05 10.06
N LYS A 92 0.73 -6.93 10.33
CA LYS A 92 -0.47 -7.10 9.49
C LYS A 92 -1.44 -5.98 9.84
N LEU A 93 -1.53 -4.99 8.96
CA LEU A 93 -2.35 -3.80 9.15
C LEU A 93 -3.78 -4.02 8.68
N TYR A 94 -3.95 -4.87 7.68
CA TYR A 94 -5.25 -5.32 7.19
C TYR A 94 -5.07 -6.62 6.40
N GLU A 95 -6.04 -7.53 6.47
CA GLU A 95 -6.19 -8.63 5.53
C GLU A 95 -7.66 -9.04 5.51
N GLY A 96 -8.31 -8.86 4.36
CA GLY A 96 -9.73 -9.15 4.25
C GLY A 96 -10.34 -8.71 2.94
N VAL A 97 -11.68 -8.70 2.92
CA VAL A 97 -12.48 -8.35 1.74
C VAL A 97 -12.25 -6.90 1.31
N ARG A 98 -12.45 -6.61 0.03
CA ARG A 98 -12.40 -5.22 -0.45
C ARG A 98 -13.57 -4.39 0.08
N PRO A 99 -13.45 -3.05 0.12
CA PRO A 99 -14.60 -2.18 0.34
C PRO A 99 -15.67 -2.40 -0.74
N PRO A 100 -16.94 -2.05 -0.47
CA PRO A 100 -18.02 -2.20 -1.45
C PRO A 100 -17.70 -1.49 -2.78
N GLN A 101 -18.08 -2.12 -3.90
CA GLN A 101 -17.91 -1.63 -5.28
C GLN A 101 -16.49 -1.72 -5.86
N TYR A 102 -15.52 -2.30 -5.15
CA TYR A 102 -14.16 -2.51 -5.64
C TYR A 102 -13.88 -3.96 -6.06
N GLN A 103 -14.92 -4.73 -6.39
CA GLN A 103 -14.81 -6.15 -6.74
C GLN A 103 -15.81 -6.52 -7.85
N PRO A 104 -15.38 -7.24 -8.93
CA PRO A 104 -13.99 -7.58 -9.26
C PRO A 104 -13.14 -6.37 -9.65
N MET A 105 -11.84 -6.43 -9.35
CA MET A 105 -10.87 -5.41 -9.80
C MET A 105 -10.68 -5.45 -11.32
N LYS A 106 -10.37 -4.30 -11.92
CA LYS A 106 -10.16 -4.07 -13.36
C LYS A 106 -8.78 -3.47 -13.64
N LYS A 107 -7.74 -4.02 -13.00
CA LYS A 107 -6.35 -3.51 -13.05
C LYS A 107 -5.84 -3.43 -14.49
N GLN A 108 -5.24 -2.30 -14.85
CA GLN A 108 -4.74 -2.08 -16.21
C GLN A 108 -3.21 -2.30 -16.35
N GLY A 109 -2.49 -2.40 -15.23
CA GLY A 109 -1.09 -2.85 -15.21
C GLY A 109 -0.03 -1.78 -15.50
N ALA A 110 -0.38 -0.49 -15.59
CA ALA A 110 0.61 0.57 -15.68
C ALA A 110 1.38 0.73 -14.37
N ILE A 111 2.58 1.29 -14.37
CA ILE A 111 3.33 1.52 -13.12
C ILE A 111 3.38 3.02 -12.82
N ILE A 112 2.84 3.43 -11.67
CA ILE A 112 2.97 4.82 -11.18
C ILE A 112 3.88 4.91 -9.97
N LEU A 113 4.49 6.08 -9.78
CA LEU A 113 5.35 6.37 -8.64
C LEU A 113 5.24 7.84 -8.22
N GLY A 114 4.77 8.11 -7.00
CA GLY A 114 4.80 9.45 -6.40
C GLY A 114 3.70 10.40 -6.85
N ILE A 115 2.79 9.92 -7.71
CA ILE A 115 1.58 10.62 -8.18
C ILE A 115 0.38 9.67 -8.04
N GLY A 116 -0.83 10.20 -8.00
CA GLY A 116 -2.06 9.42 -8.22
C GLY A 116 -2.18 8.94 -9.68
N GLY A 117 -3.07 7.98 -9.96
CA GLY A 117 -3.34 7.49 -11.32
C GLY A 117 -3.82 8.59 -12.28
N ASP A 118 -4.44 9.63 -11.71
CA ASP A 118 -4.94 10.83 -12.38
C ASP A 118 -3.93 12.00 -12.45
N SER A 119 -2.65 11.76 -12.14
CA SER A 119 -1.60 12.79 -12.02
C SER A 119 -1.72 13.75 -10.83
N SER A 120 -2.49 13.42 -9.79
CA SER A 120 -2.46 14.16 -8.51
C SER A 120 -1.05 14.16 -7.89
N ASP A 121 -0.43 15.34 -7.69
CA ASP A 121 0.99 15.51 -7.31
C ASP A 121 1.21 16.13 -5.90
N TRP A 122 0.15 16.26 -5.10
CA TRP A 122 0.21 16.87 -3.77
C TRP A 122 0.92 16.04 -2.70
N ALA A 123 1.21 14.76 -2.98
CA ALA A 123 1.89 13.87 -2.05
C ALA A 123 3.41 14.02 -2.13
N ILE A 124 4.07 14.22 -0.99
CA ILE A 124 5.53 14.23 -0.88
C ILE A 124 5.97 12.94 -0.19
N GLY A 125 6.95 12.25 -0.77
CA GLY A 125 7.58 11.11 -0.12
C GLY A 125 8.89 10.70 -0.79
N THR A 126 9.69 9.91 -0.08
CA THR A 126 10.95 9.36 -0.58
C THR A 126 10.81 7.87 -0.87
N PHE A 127 11.24 7.43 -2.05
CA PHE A 127 11.27 6.02 -2.45
C PHE A 127 12.70 5.60 -2.62
N TYR A 128 13.02 4.43 -2.05
CA TYR A 128 14.36 3.88 -2.07
C TYR A 128 14.40 2.65 -2.99
N GLU A 129 13.53 1.67 -2.72
CA GLU A 129 13.42 0.44 -3.51
C GLU A 129 12.01 -0.14 -3.44
N GLY A 130 11.67 -0.98 -4.41
CA GLY A 130 10.41 -1.69 -4.43
C GLY A 130 10.18 -2.50 -5.69
N VAL A 131 9.23 -3.42 -5.62
CA VAL A 131 8.95 -4.40 -6.67
C VAL A 131 7.45 -4.64 -6.80
N MET A 132 7.03 -5.07 -7.99
CA MET A 132 5.71 -5.66 -8.22
C MET A 132 5.89 -7.14 -8.57
N THR A 133 4.94 -7.97 -8.15
CA THR A 133 5.01 -9.43 -8.35
C THR A 133 3.75 -9.94 -9.00
N THR A 134 3.85 -11.11 -9.63
CA THR A 134 2.68 -11.88 -10.08
C THR A 134 2.28 -12.89 -9.02
N GLY A 135 0.98 -12.98 -8.73
CA GLY A 135 0.44 -13.89 -7.71
C GLY A 135 0.35 -13.25 -6.33
N TYR A 136 -0.08 -14.05 -5.34
CA TYR A 136 -0.27 -13.61 -3.95
C TYR A 136 0.84 -14.20 -3.06
N ALA A 137 1.78 -13.36 -2.62
CA ALA A 137 2.91 -13.80 -1.81
C ALA A 137 2.47 -14.30 -0.42
N SER A 138 3.15 -15.34 0.08
CA SER A 138 2.92 -15.89 1.42
C SER A 138 3.51 -15.00 2.52
N ASP A 139 2.98 -15.09 3.73
CA ASP A 139 3.50 -14.33 4.88
C ASP A 139 4.98 -14.63 5.18
N ALA A 140 5.43 -15.86 4.90
CA ALA A 140 6.84 -16.25 5.01
C ALA A 140 7.71 -15.55 3.95
N THR A 141 7.20 -15.40 2.72
CA THR A 141 7.90 -14.68 1.65
C THR A 141 8.04 -13.20 2.01
N ASP A 142 6.96 -12.56 2.45
CA ASP A 142 6.97 -11.16 2.89
C ASP A 142 8.00 -10.94 4.02
N SER A 143 8.04 -11.87 4.98
CA SER A 143 8.96 -11.80 6.12
C SER A 143 10.42 -11.97 5.69
N ALA A 144 10.70 -12.87 4.74
CA ALA A 144 12.04 -13.05 4.19
C ALA A 144 12.52 -11.81 3.42
N VAL A 145 11.65 -11.19 2.62
CA VAL A 145 11.94 -9.92 1.94
C VAL A 145 12.23 -8.81 2.95
N HIS A 146 11.40 -8.67 3.98
CA HIS A 146 11.63 -7.66 5.02
C HIS A 146 12.94 -7.87 5.77
N ALA A 147 13.27 -9.12 6.13
CA ALA A 147 14.55 -9.44 6.76
C ALA A 147 15.74 -9.08 5.86
N ASN A 148 15.61 -9.27 4.55
CA ASN A 148 16.64 -8.87 3.59
C ASN A 148 16.78 -7.33 3.52
N ILE A 149 15.68 -6.58 3.50
CA ILE A 149 15.69 -5.11 3.52
C ILE A 149 16.37 -4.59 4.80
N VAL A 150 16.06 -5.17 5.96
CA VAL A 150 16.73 -4.81 7.23
C VAL A 150 18.23 -5.06 7.15
N ALA A 151 18.64 -6.20 6.57
CA ALA A 151 20.05 -6.54 6.41
C ALA A 151 20.80 -5.61 5.44
N ALA A 152 20.10 -4.86 4.58
CA ALA A 152 20.71 -3.85 3.70
C ALA A 152 21.25 -2.62 4.46
N GLY A 153 20.78 -2.38 5.70
CA GLY A 153 21.37 -1.38 6.59
C GLY A 153 21.07 0.08 6.23
N TYR A 154 19.83 0.39 5.79
CA TYR A 154 19.43 1.76 5.49
C TYR A 154 19.69 2.73 6.65
N GLY A 155 20.41 3.81 6.37
CA GLY A 155 20.73 4.87 7.33
C GLY A 155 21.78 4.51 8.39
N ALA A 156 22.53 3.42 8.19
CA ALA A 156 23.69 3.05 9.00
C ALA A 156 24.96 3.85 8.63
#